data_AF-A0A1N7AF68-F1
#
_entry.id   AF-A0A1N7AF68-F1
#
_cell.length_a   1.000
_cell.length_b   1.000
_cell.length_c   1.000
_cell.angle_alpha   90.00
_cell.angle_beta   90.00
_cell.angle_gamma   90.00
#
_symmetry.space_group_name_H-M   'P 1'
#
loop_
_entity.id
_entity.type
_entity.pdbx_description
1 polymer ?
#
loop_
_entity_poly.entity_id
_entity_poly.type
_entity_poly.pdbx_seq_one_letter_code
_entity_poly.pdbx_strand_id
1 'polypeptide(L)'
;MGDAVTSPPPDPASADSAQEFIDLLKRLRTWAGQPSLRRLRHLAGRSTTPDGHEVDALPSSTVSYTLNGRGLPGLPRLAFVEAYVAACLSACELSSAEIEAQIARWQDAWRRIASPGDHEPAMEQTKGQAEETTPSDDAPGPSSVSALTEPTLTGPTSIGPSRTRVLSAGLAGVVAGALIATVLTLFLRPAGNEIPLVRGEDPNRCDAPSVCFYDRGQTGRFHDVTDDYQSLNDSRDTVAMVNPRKDDVVWLRWEDGHSECTMPFATYRLAPGVAEIRISRDYRCPPDEKGKRRAVLDPAAVVPAPLPPCYVTASRRQATVETSSASTVPTGRSRSAT
;
A
#
# COMPACT_ATOMS: atom_id res chain seq x y z
N MET A 1 -3.32 -15.68 22.87
CA MET A 1 -3.32 -15.34 21.44
C MET A 1 -4.76 -15.06 21.07
N GLY A 2 -5.12 -13.78 20.92
CA GLY A 2 -6.50 -13.38 20.67
C GLY A 2 -6.89 -13.71 19.23
N ASP A 3 -8.09 -14.26 19.05
CA ASP A 3 -8.72 -14.40 17.75
C ASP A 3 -8.83 -13.01 17.13
N ALA A 4 -7.89 -12.67 16.25
CA ALA A 4 -7.99 -11.48 15.43
C ALA A 4 -9.29 -11.63 14.62
N VAL A 5 -10.33 -10.94 15.06
CA VAL A 5 -11.64 -10.96 14.43
C VAL A 5 -11.42 -10.55 12.97
N THR A 6 -11.47 -11.53 12.08
CA THR A 6 -11.44 -11.33 10.64
C THR A 6 -12.77 -10.75 10.24
N SER A 7 -12.95 -9.45 10.46
CA SER A 7 -14.17 -8.76 10.09
C SER A 7 -14.40 -8.96 8.59
N PRO A 8 -15.61 -9.36 8.17
CA PRO A 8 -15.93 -9.50 6.75
C PRO A 8 -15.79 -8.14 6.02
N PRO A 9 -15.61 -8.14 4.69
CA PRO A 9 -15.66 -6.90 3.92
C PRO A 9 -16.99 -6.17 4.17
N PRO A 10 -17.01 -4.83 4.13
CA PRO A 10 -18.23 -4.07 4.38
C PRO A 10 -19.32 -4.45 3.38
N ASP A 11 -20.53 -4.61 3.88
CA ASP A 11 -21.69 -5.00 3.07
C ASP A 11 -22.27 -3.78 2.33
N PRO A 12 -22.22 -3.74 0.98
CA PRO A 12 -22.74 -2.62 0.20
C PRO A 12 -24.26 -2.45 0.32
N ALA A 13 -25.00 -3.50 0.71
CA ALA A 13 -26.45 -3.42 0.87
C ALA A 13 -26.88 -2.49 2.02
N SER A 14 -25.96 -2.10 2.90
CA SER A 14 -26.23 -1.23 4.06
C SER A 14 -26.31 0.28 3.75
N ALA A 15 -26.01 0.71 2.51
CA ALA A 15 -26.13 2.12 2.13
C ALA A 15 -27.50 2.42 1.51
N ASP A 16 -28.21 3.42 2.00
CA ASP A 16 -29.50 3.86 1.49
C ASP A 16 -29.43 5.15 0.68
N SER A 17 -28.26 5.78 0.64
CA SER A 17 -28.00 7.01 -0.13
C SER A 17 -26.66 6.97 -0.86
N ALA A 18 -26.49 7.88 -1.83
CA ALA A 18 -25.24 8.03 -2.56
C ALA A 18 -24.06 8.36 -1.63
N GLN A 19 -24.30 9.18 -0.60
CA GLN A 19 -23.28 9.57 0.37
C GLN A 19 -22.83 8.37 1.23
N GLU A 20 -23.78 7.59 1.75
CA GLU A 20 -23.47 6.38 2.52
C GLU A 20 -22.74 5.34 1.66
N PHE A 21 -23.09 5.22 0.38
CA PHE A 21 -22.39 4.35 -0.56
C PHE A 21 -20.92 4.75 -0.74
N ILE A 22 -20.63 6.05 -0.85
CA ILE A 22 -19.25 6.57 -0.90
C ILE A 22 -18.51 6.29 0.41
N ASP A 23 -19.18 6.41 1.56
CA ASP A 23 -18.58 6.10 2.85
C ASP A 23 -18.31 4.60 3.01
N LEU A 24 -19.15 3.73 2.45
CA LEU A 24 -18.85 2.30 2.34
C LEU A 24 -17.64 2.03 1.45
N LEU A 25 -17.45 2.74 0.33
CA LEU A 25 -16.24 2.61 -0.51
C LEU A 25 -14.98 3.00 0.28
N LYS A 26 -15.02 4.08 1.10
CA LYS A 26 -13.91 4.45 1.99
C LYS A 26 -13.63 3.37 3.04
N ARG A 27 -14.69 2.79 3.62
CA ARG A 27 -14.58 1.68 4.58
C ARG A 27 -13.98 0.45 3.92
N LEU A 28 -14.37 0.12 2.68
CA LEU A 28 -13.79 -0.99 1.92
C LEU A 28 -12.29 -0.80 1.73
N ARG A 29 -11.86 0.41 1.33
CA ARG A 29 -10.43 0.71 1.20
C ARG A 29 -9.71 0.60 2.54
N THR A 30 -10.33 1.02 3.64
CA THR A 30 -9.74 0.89 4.99
C THR A 30 -9.61 -0.57 5.40
N TRP A 31 -10.66 -1.36 5.20
CA TRP A 31 -10.65 -2.81 5.41
C TRP A 31 -9.57 -3.50 4.56
N ALA A 32 -9.35 -3.01 3.34
CA ALA A 32 -8.32 -3.50 2.43
C ALA A 32 -6.88 -3.07 2.78
N GLY A 33 -6.66 -2.44 3.94
CA GLY A 33 -5.34 -1.97 4.36
C GLY A 33 -4.94 -0.61 3.83
N GLN A 34 -5.92 0.19 3.42
CA GLN A 34 -5.72 1.52 2.85
C GLN A 34 -4.70 1.54 1.69
N PRO A 35 -4.89 0.71 0.63
CA PRO A 35 -4.01 0.75 -0.53
C PRO A 35 -3.90 2.17 -1.06
N SER A 36 -2.70 2.56 -1.47
CA SER A 36 -2.48 3.89 -2.05
C SER A 36 -3.27 4.05 -3.35
N LEU A 37 -3.54 5.30 -3.74
CA LEU A 37 -4.24 5.58 -5.00
C LEU A 37 -3.43 5.09 -6.21
N ARG A 38 -2.11 5.11 -6.11
CA ARG A 38 -1.18 4.57 -7.09
C ARG A 38 -1.34 3.05 -7.23
N ARG A 39 -1.36 2.33 -6.11
CA ARG A 39 -1.55 0.88 -6.07
C ARG A 39 -2.92 0.48 -6.62
N LEU A 40 -3.98 1.20 -6.26
CA LEU A 40 -5.31 0.98 -6.82
C LEU A 40 -5.33 1.16 -8.34
N ARG A 41 -4.69 2.20 -8.87
CA ARG A 41 -4.55 2.41 -10.31
C ARG A 41 -3.83 1.27 -11.01
N HIS A 42 -2.74 0.78 -10.43
CA HIS A 42 -2.00 -0.36 -10.99
C HIS A 42 -2.85 -1.64 -10.98
N LEU A 43 -3.55 -1.92 -9.88
CA LEU A 43 -4.39 -3.11 -9.73
C LEU A 43 -5.64 -3.08 -10.62
N ALA A 44 -6.21 -1.90 -10.86
CA ALA A 44 -7.34 -1.74 -11.77
C ALA A 44 -6.94 -1.86 -13.25
N GLY A 45 -5.66 -1.67 -13.57
CA GLY A 45 -5.16 -1.72 -14.94
C GLY A 45 -5.70 -0.60 -15.82
N ARG A 46 -5.83 -0.92 -17.12
CA ARG A 46 -6.35 0.00 -18.14
C ARG A 46 -7.72 -0.50 -18.63
N SER A 47 -8.57 0.44 -19.03
CA SER A 47 -9.85 0.19 -19.68
C SER A 47 -9.85 0.82 -21.07
N THR A 48 -10.50 0.17 -22.03
CA THR A 48 -10.70 0.72 -23.38
C THR A 48 -12.01 1.49 -23.41
N THR A 49 -11.98 2.75 -23.86
CA THR A 49 -13.19 3.55 -24.10
C THR A 49 -13.93 3.03 -25.34
N PRO A 50 -15.22 3.39 -25.53
CA PRO A 50 -15.96 3.03 -26.76
C PRO A 50 -15.27 3.47 -28.05
N ASP A 51 -14.48 4.55 -28.00
CA ASP A 51 -13.70 5.07 -29.13
C ASP A 51 -12.38 4.29 -29.38
N GLY A 52 -12.10 3.26 -28.58
CA GLY A 52 -10.89 2.44 -28.70
C GLY A 52 -9.66 3.00 -27.98
N HIS A 53 -9.78 4.12 -27.25
CA HIS A 53 -8.67 4.68 -26.50
C HIS A 53 -8.44 3.91 -25.19
N GLU A 54 -7.18 3.54 -24.91
CA GLU A 54 -6.81 3.00 -23.61
C GLU A 54 -6.64 4.12 -22.60
N VAL A 55 -7.37 4.05 -21.49
CA VAL A 55 -7.27 4.97 -20.36
C VAL A 55 -7.07 4.19 -19.06
N ASP A 56 -6.45 4.80 -18.06
CA ASP A 56 -6.38 4.20 -16.72
C ASP A 56 -7.82 3.97 -16.21
N ALA A 57 -8.13 2.74 -15.76
CA ALA A 57 -9.47 2.41 -15.27
C ALA A 57 -9.80 3.20 -13.98
N LEU A 58 -8.78 3.53 -13.20
CA LEU A 58 -8.87 4.36 -11.99
C LEU A 58 -7.79 5.46 -11.98
N PRO A 59 -8.00 6.59 -12.68
CA PRO A 59 -7.11 7.74 -12.57
C PRO A 59 -7.08 8.25 -11.12
N SER A 60 -5.89 8.55 -10.58
CA SER A 60 -5.74 8.91 -9.16
C SER A 60 -6.50 10.20 -8.79
N SER A 61 -6.61 11.15 -9.73
CA SER A 61 -7.42 12.36 -9.58
C SER A 61 -8.90 12.03 -9.42
N THR A 62 -9.45 11.14 -10.24
CA THR A 62 -10.84 10.68 -10.18
C THR A 62 -11.13 9.98 -8.87
N VAL A 63 -10.28 9.04 -8.44
CA VAL A 63 -10.47 8.34 -7.15
C VAL A 63 -10.47 9.35 -5.99
N SER A 64 -9.51 10.28 -5.97
CA SER A 64 -9.46 11.33 -4.96
C SER A 64 -10.70 12.21 -4.97
N TYR A 65 -11.13 12.66 -6.15
CA TYR A 65 -12.31 13.51 -6.33
C TYR A 65 -13.59 12.84 -5.82
N THR A 66 -13.83 11.58 -6.22
CA THR A 66 -15.00 10.80 -5.83
C THR A 66 -15.02 10.50 -4.33
N LEU A 67 -13.90 10.01 -3.76
CA LEU A 67 -13.85 9.67 -2.34
C LEU A 67 -13.94 10.90 -1.44
N ASN A 68 -13.55 12.09 -1.90
CA ASN A 68 -13.70 13.32 -1.12
C ASN A 68 -15.10 13.94 -1.22
N GLY A 69 -16.05 13.30 -1.93
CA GLY A 69 -17.41 13.82 -2.08
C GLY A 69 -17.46 15.17 -2.81
N ARG A 70 -16.46 15.49 -3.63
CA ARG A 70 -16.41 16.77 -4.38
C ARG A 70 -17.26 16.75 -5.65
N GLY A 71 -17.69 15.58 -6.09
CA GLY A 71 -18.76 15.45 -7.07
C GLY A 71 -20.09 15.82 -6.42
N LEU A 72 -20.93 16.52 -7.17
CA LEU A 72 -22.37 16.70 -6.91
C LEU A 72 -23.02 15.45 -6.30
N PRO A 73 -24.15 15.55 -5.57
CA PRO A 73 -24.71 14.50 -4.69
C PRO A 73 -25.10 13.16 -5.37
N GLY A 74 -24.73 12.94 -6.63
CA GLY A 74 -24.96 11.72 -7.37
C GLY A 74 -23.99 10.59 -7.06
N LEU A 75 -24.42 9.38 -7.39
CA LEU A 75 -23.61 8.19 -7.32
C LEU A 75 -22.42 8.24 -8.28
N PRO A 76 -21.26 7.64 -7.93
CA PRO A 76 -20.17 7.41 -8.86
C PRO A 76 -20.64 6.57 -10.06
N ARG A 77 -19.99 6.70 -11.23
CA ARG A 77 -20.30 5.85 -12.39
C ARG A 77 -20.09 4.36 -12.05
N LEU A 78 -20.95 3.48 -12.56
CA LEU A 78 -20.88 2.04 -12.26
C LEU A 78 -19.51 1.42 -12.59
N ALA A 79 -18.95 1.73 -13.76
CA ALA A 79 -17.62 1.26 -14.17
C ALA A 79 -16.50 1.68 -13.18
N PHE A 80 -16.62 2.85 -12.56
CA PHE A 80 -15.68 3.27 -11.52
C PHE A 80 -15.82 2.40 -10.26
N VAL A 81 -17.05 2.09 -9.85
CA VAL A 81 -17.34 1.25 -8.68
C VAL A 81 -16.75 -0.15 -8.89
N GLU A 82 -17.00 -0.76 -10.05
CA GLU A 82 -16.47 -2.08 -10.40
C GLU A 82 -14.94 -2.12 -10.31
N ALA A 83 -14.27 -1.20 -11.01
CA ALA A 83 -12.80 -1.13 -11.02
C ALA A 83 -12.23 -0.87 -9.62
N TYR A 84 -12.86 0.02 -8.84
CA TYR A 84 -12.42 0.37 -7.48
C TYR A 84 -12.55 -0.79 -6.51
N VAL A 85 -13.70 -1.47 -6.52
CA VAL A 85 -13.98 -2.63 -5.68
C VAL A 85 -13.03 -3.77 -6.06
N ALA A 86 -12.89 -4.07 -7.36
CA ALA A 86 -11.96 -5.08 -7.86
C ALA A 86 -10.52 -4.82 -7.40
N ALA A 87 -10.06 -3.56 -7.50
CA ALA A 87 -8.72 -3.17 -7.09
C ALA A 87 -8.51 -3.29 -5.57
N CYS A 88 -9.50 -2.90 -4.75
CA CYS A 88 -9.41 -3.05 -3.30
C CYS A 88 -9.36 -4.52 -2.87
N LEU A 89 -10.20 -5.37 -3.45
CA LEU A 89 -10.25 -6.80 -3.13
C LEU A 89 -9.02 -7.54 -3.66
N SER A 90 -8.53 -7.18 -4.85
CA SER A 90 -7.25 -7.67 -5.38
C SER A 90 -6.06 -7.30 -4.49
N ALA A 91 -6.09 -6.12 -3.85
CA ALA A 91 -5.03 -5.72 -2.91
C ALA A 91 -4.91 -6.66 -1.70
N CYS A 92 -6.00 -7.36 -1.37
CA CYS A 92 -6.10 -8.37 -0.32
C CYS A 92 -5.90 -9.81 -0.82
N GLU A 93 -5.51 -9.99 -2.09
CA GLU A 93 -5.24 -11.30 -2.70
C GLU A 93 -6.45 -12.25 -2.67
N LEU A 94 -7.67 -11.72 -2.79
CA LEU A 94 -8.87 -12.55 -2.99
C LEU A 94 -8.82 -13.23 -4.37
N SER A 95 -9.48 -14.39 -4.48
CA SER A 95 -9.60 -15.09 -5.76
C SER A 95 -10.52 -14.33 -6.73
N SER A 96 -10.32 -14.50 -8.04
CA SER A 96 -11.13 -13.83 -9.06
C SER A 96 -12.64 -14.10 -8.90
N ALA A 97 -13.01 -15.35 -8.58
CA ALA A 97 -14.42 -15.72 -8.35
C ALA A 97 -15.03 -15.00 -7.14
N GLU A 98 -14.28 -14.81 -6.06
CA GLU A 98 -14.74 -14.03 -4.90
C GLU A 98 -14.84 -12.55 -5.23
N ILE A 99 -13.89 -12.02 -6.01
CA ILE A 99 -13.92 -10.63 -6.47
C ILE A 99 -15.18 -10.38 -7.32
N GLU A 100 -15.47 -11.24 -8.29
CA GLU A 100 -16.67 -11.16 -9.13
C GLU A 100 -17.96 -11.21 -8.30
N ALA A 101 -18.04 -12.14 -7.34
CA ALA A 101 -19.19 -12.25 -6.45
C ALA A 101 -19.39 -11.01 -5.56
N GLN A 102 -18.31 -10.33 -5.16
CA GLN A 102 -18.41 -9.07 -4.44
C GLN A 102 -18.86 -7.94 -5.38
N ILE A 103 -18.25 -7.82 -6.56
CA ILE A 103 -18.61 -6.80 -7.55
C ILE A 103 -20.11 -6.85 -7.85
N ALA A 104 -20.68 -8.05 -8.05
CA ALA A 104 -22.12 -8.22 -8.26
C ALA A 104 -22.95 -7.59 -7.13
N ARG A 105 -22.59 -7.82 -5.86
CA ARG A 105 -23.29 -7.21 -4.71
C ARG A 105 -23.16 -5.69 -4.66
N TRP A 106 -21.99 -5.17 -5.00
CA TRP A 106 -21.77 -3.71 -5.08
C TRP A 106 -22.59 -3.08 -6.23
N GLN A 107 -22.71 -3.77 -7.37
CA GLN A 107 -23.55 -3.35 -8.47
C GLN A 107 -25.05 -3.36 -8.11
N ASP A 108 -25.52 -4.39 -7.39
CA ASP A 108 -26.91 -4.49 -6.93
C ASP A 108 -27.28 -3.33 -6.00
N ALA A 109 -26.44 -3.07 -5.01
CA ALA A 109 -26.62 -1.93 -4.10
C ALA A 109 -26.60 -0.60 -4.86
N TRP A 110 -25.68 -0.43 -5.82
CA TRP A 110 -25.62 0.76 -6.66
C TRP A 110 -26.91 0.96 -7.46
N ARG A 111 -27.44 -0.10 -8.10
CA ARG A 111 -28.69 -0.05 -8.86
C ARG A 111 -29.89 0.32 -7.98
N ARG A 112 -29.98 -0.25 -6.77
CA ARG A 112 -31.04 0.08 -5.82
C ARG A 112 -31.05 1.57 -5.47
N ILE A 113 -29.89 2.16 -5.19
CA ILE A 113 -29.78 3.59 -4.84
C ILE A 113 -29.99 4.48 -6.08
N ALA A 114 -29.57 4.03 -7.27
CA ALA A 114 -29.74 4.78 -8.52
C ALA A 114 -31.19 4.86 -9.00
N SER A 115 -32.06 3.97 -8.53
CA SER A 115 -33.49 3.92 -8.85
C SER A 115 -34.37 4.29 -7.64
N PRO A 116 -34.31 5.55 -7.15
CA PRO A 116 -35.08 5.95 -5.96
C PRO A 116 -36.60 5.98 -6.20
N GLY A 117 -37.08 5.80 -7.44
CA GLY A 117 -38.49 5.95 -7.83
C GLY A 117 -39.35 4.68 -7.77
N ASP A 118 -38.78 3.49 -7.59
CA ASP A 118 -39.56 2.23 -7.54
C ASP A 118 -39.87 1.77 -6.10
N HIS A 119 -39.40 2.53 -5.11
CA HIS A 119 -39.65 2.32 -3.69
C HIS A 119 -40.23 3.57 -3.05
N GLU A 120 -41.26 4.17 -3.65
CA GLU A 120 -42.24 4.89 -2.85
C GLU A 120 -43.08 3.79 -2.18
N PRO A 121 -42.87 3.47 -0.88
CA PRO A 121 -43.82 2.61 -0.20
C PRO A 121 -45.17 3.29 -0.37
N ALA A 122 -46.18 2.53 -0.78
CA ALA A 122 -47.55 2.98 -0.90
C ALA A 122 -48.13 3.39 0.47
N MET A 123 -47.51 4.34 1.16
CA MET A 123 -48.14 5.18 2.15
C MET A 123 -49.06 6.11 1.38
N GLU A 124 -50.20 5.52 1.04
CA GLU A 124 -51.45 6.07 1.47
C GLU A 124 -51.61 7.53 1.07
N GLN A 125 -52.02 7.68 -0.20
CA GLN A 125 -52.91 8.74 -0.66
C GLN A 125 -54.06 8.90 0.35
N THR A 126 -53.80 9.58 1.46
CA THR A 126 -54.83 10.21 2.28
C THR A 126 -55.24 11.45 1.53
N LYS A 127 -56.08 11.20 0.52
CA LYS A 127 -57.15 12.05 0.01
C LYS A 127 -57.38 13.29 0.89
N GLY A 128 -56.87 14.42 0.44
CA GLY A 128 -56.97 15.72 1.11
C GLY A 128 -56.90 16.85 0.09
N GLN A 129 -57.83 16.82 -0.85
CA GLN A 129 -58.08 17.81 -1.89
C GLN A 129 -58.62 19.12 -1.26
N ALA A 130 -57.90 20.23 -1.46
CA ALA A 130 -58.39 21.61 -1.52
C ALA A 130 -57.22 22.45 -2.07
N GLU A 131 -57.10 22.71 -3.37
CA GLU A 131 -57.85 23.71 -4.15
C GLU A 131 -57.73 25.12 -3.55
N GLU A 132 -56.69 25.89 -3.95
CA GLU A 132 -56.83 27.34 -4.21
C GLU A 132 -55.66 27.91 -5.07
N THR A 133 -55.88 27.89 -6.38
CA THR A 133 -55.80 28.98 -7.38
C THR A 133 -54.83 30.18 -7.22
N THR A 134 -53.88 30.27 -8.18
CA THR A 134 -53.36 31.45 -8.95
C THR A 134 -52.47 32.54 -8.29
N PRO A 135 -51.81 33.45 -9.07
CA PRO A 135 -51.26 33.40 -10.45
C PRO A 135 -49.82 34.00 -10.60
N SER A 136 -49.27 33.83 -11.82
CA SER A 136 -48.08 34.47 -12.43
C SER A 136 -47.79 35.93 -12.08
N ASP A 137 -46.49 36.28 -12.07
CA ASP A 137 -46.04 37.55 -12.65
C ASP A 137 -44.59 37.50 -13.19
N ASP A 138 -44.40 38.26 -14.26
CA ASP A 138 -43.26 38.41 -15.17
C ASP A 138 -41.97 38.99 -14.54
N ALA A 139 -40.80 38.67 -15.12
CA ALA A 139 -39.96 39.65 -15.84
C ALA A 139 -38.49 39.19 -16.11
N PRO A 140 -37.86 39.67 -17.20
CA PRO A 140 -36.50 39.33 -17.64
C PRO A 140 -35.44 40.38 -17.26
N GLY A 141 -34.15 40.03 -17.24
CA GLY A 141 -33.08 41.02 -17.33
C GLY A 141 -31.64 40.51 -17.15
N PRO A 142 -30.63 41.19 -17.72
CA PRO A 142 -29.40 40.57 -18.24
C PRO A 142 -28.11 41.03 -17.53
N SER A 143 -26.95 40.65 -18.09
CA SER A 143 -25.58 41.18 -17.84
C SER A 143 -24.79 40.39 -16.76
N SER A 144 -23.46 40.24 -16.77
CA SER A 144 -22.39 40.82 -17.58
C SER A 144 -21.06 40.11 -17.26
N VAL A 145 -20.18 40.05 -18.26
CA VAL A 145 -18.69 40.06 -18.28
C VAL A 145 -17.85 39.77 -17.03
N SER A 146 -16.79 38.96 -17.19
CA SER A 146 -15.36 39.27 -16.90
C SER A 146 -14.52 38.00 -17.15
N ALA A 147 -13.57 37.94 -18.09
CA ALA A 147 -12.32 38.67 -18.28
C ALA A 147 -11.12 37.76 -17.97
N LEU A 148 -10.30 37.56 -19.00
CA LEU A 148 -8.96 37.00 -19.04
C LEU A 148 -8.09 37.43 -17.85
N THR A 149 -7.26 36.51 -17.33
CA THR A 149 -5.84 36.80 -17.04
C THR A 149 -5.04 35.50 -17.02
N GLU A 150 -4.23 35.25 -18.06
CA GLU A 150 -3.10 34.33 -18.00
C GLU A 150 -1.87 35.07 -17.44
N PRO A 151 -1.16 34.53 -16.44
CA PRO A 151 0.19 34.96 -16.15
C PRO A 151 1.21 34.04 -16.85
N THR A 152 1.79 34.56 -17.92
CA THR A 152 3.10 34.15 -18.44
C THR A 152 4.15 34.41 -17.38
N LEU A 153 4.81 33.36 -16.86
CA LEU A 153 6.05 33.53 -16.09
C LEU A 153 7.21 32.78 -16.77
N THR A 154 8.03 33.59 -17.42
CA THR A 154 9.37 33.30 -17.92
C THR A 154 10.39 33.28 -16.78
N GLY A 155 11.39 32.39 -16.86
CA GLY A 155 12.61 32.51 -16.05
C GLY A 155 13.51 31.27 -16.04
N PRO A 156 14.65 31.29 -16.75
CA PRO A 156 15.73 30.32 -16.61
C PRO A 156 16.82 30.82 -15.64
N THR A 157 17.39 29.96 -14.81
CA THR A 157 18.58 30.27 -13.99
C THR A 157 19.40 28.98 -13.81
N SER A 158 20.48 28.84 -14.59
CA SER A 158 21.90 29.05 -14.18
C SER A 158 22.48 27.87 -13.36
N ILE A 159 23.20 26.94 -13.99
CA ILE A 159 24.68 26.86 -14.12
C ILE A 159 25.40 26.60 -12.78
N GLY A 160 26.01 25.41 -12.67
CA GLY A 160 27.31 25.22 -12.01
C GLY A 160 27.50 23.90 -11.25
N PRO A 161 28.28 22.93 -11.75
CA PRO A 161 28.87 21.89 -10.93
C PRO A 161 30.29 22.26 -10.48
N SER A 162 30.44 22.50 -9.18
CA SER A 162 31.74 22.63 -8.51
C SER A 162 32.40 21.26 -8.38
N ARG A 163 33.49 21.05 -9.11
CA ARG A 163 34.41 19.94 -8.92
C ARG A 163 35.21 20.15 -7.64
N THR A 164 35.34 19.11 -6.82
CA THR A 164 36.45 19.03 -5.85
C THR A 164 37.02 17.62 -5.86
N ARG A 165 38.24 17.50 -6.40
CA ARG A 165 39.09 16.32 -6.29
C ARG A 165 39.80 16.41 -4.94
N VAL A 166 39.83 15.33 -4.19
CA VAL A 166 40.79 15.15 -3.10
C VAL A 166 41.62 13.91 -3.41
N LEU A 167 42.92 14.16 -3.59
CA LEU A 167 44.00 13.19 -3.61
C LEU A 167 44.40 12.89 -2.17
N SER A 168 44.60 11.63 -1.82
CA SER A 168 45.35 11.25 -0.62
C SER A 168 46.12 9.96 -0.91
N ALA A 169 47.44 10.07 -0.75
CA ALA A 169 48.44 9.05 -1.00
C ALA A 169 49.02 8.53 0.34
N GLY A 170 49.59 7.33 0.31
CA GLY A 170 50.43 6.72 1.36
C GLY A 170 49.62 5.98 2.44
N LEU A 171 50.08 4.85 2.99
CA LEU A 171 51.44 4.42 3.24
C LEU A 171 51.52 2.88 3.32
N ALA A 172 52.66 2.35 2.87
CA ALA A 172 53.09 0.99 3.10
C ALA A 172 53.50 0.75 4.55
N GLY A 173 53.26 -0.47 5.06
CA GLY A 173 53.73 -0.92 6.36
C GLY A 173 53.69 -2.44 6.48
N VAL A 174 54.82 -3.08 6.14
CA VAL A 174 55.11 -4.49 6.40
C VAL A 174 55.48 -4.66 7.87
N VAL A 175 54.80 -5.54 8.61
CA VAL A 175 55.34 -6.11 9.85
C VAL A 175 55.09 -7.62 9.86
N ALA A 176 56.20 -8.35 9.80
CA ALA A 176 56.27 -9.79 9.97
C ALA A 176 56.42 -10.14 11.45
N GLY A 177 55.71 -11.20 11.86
CA GLY A 177 56.17 -12.14 12.89
C GLY A 177 55.80 -11.84 14.35
N ALA A 178 54.91 -12.66 14.90
CA ALA A 178 55.24 -13.56 16.01
C ALA A 178 54.04 -14.47 16.35
N LEU A 179 54.27 -15.78 16.25
CA LEU A 179 53.48 -16.87 16.79
C LEU A 179 53.42 -16.78 18.32
N ILE A 180 52.22 -16.64 18.92
CA ILE A 180 51.94 -17.12 20.27
C ILE A 180 50.54 -17.74 20.30
N ALA A 181 50.53 -19.04 20.58
CA ALA A 181 49.35 -19.85 20.86
C ALA A 181 48.56 -19.25 22.03
N THR A 182 47.31 -18.83 21.76
CA THR A 182 46.38 -18.42 22.81
C THR A 182 45.09 -19.22 22.68
N VAL A 183 45.10 -20.32 23.43
CA VAL A 183 44.01 -20.89 24.23
C VAL A 183 42.58 -20.69 23.71
N LEU A 184 42.04 -21.83 23.31
CA LEU A 184 40.68 -22.20 23.00
C LEU A 184 39.67 -21.86 24.12
N THR A 185 39.17 -20.61 24.18
CA THR A 185 38.03 -20.23 25.06
C THR A 185 37.05 -19.29 24.35
N LEU A 186 36.30 -19.75 23.34
CA LEU A 186 35.28 -18.92 22.67
C LEU A 186 34.21 -19.76 21.91
N PHE A 187 33.49 -20.65 22.59
CA PHE A 187 32.31 -21.33 22.01
C PHE A 187 31.08 -21.33 22.92
N LEU A 188 30.89 -20.28 23.71
CA LEU A 188 29.60 -19.98 24.35
C LEU A 188 29.30 -18.49 24.17
N ARG A 189 28.89 -18.11 22.95
CA ARG A 189 28.16 -16.84 22.77
C ARG A 189 26.83 -17.03 23.49
N PRO A 190 26.49 -16.20 24.51
CA PRO A 190 25.18 -16.27 25.13
C PRO A 190 24.12 -16.01 24.05
N ALA A 191 23.25 -17.00 23.83
CA ALA A 191 22.00 -16.82 23.13
C ALA A 191 21.13 -15.89 24.00
N GLY A 192 21.24 -14.58 23.78
CA GLY A 192 20.55 -13.61 24.63
C GLY A 192 20.79 -12.14 24.31
N ASN A 193 21.52 -11.79 23.25
CA ASN A 193 21.53 -10.42 22.73
C ASN A 193 20.36 -10.21 21.78
N GLU A 194 19.14 -10.32 22.32
CA GLU A 194 18.12 -9.37 21.88
C GLU A 194 18.69 -7.99 22.21
N ILE A 195 19.35 -7.34 21.23
CA ILE A 195 19.49 -5.89 21.32
C ILE A 195 18.04 -5.45 21.42
N PRO A 196 17.60 -4.87 22.55
CA PRO A 196 16.26 -4.34 22.62
C PRO A 196 16.17 -3.37 21.45
N LEU A 197 15.34 -3.69 20.45
CA LEU A 197 14.75 -2.68 19.58
C LEU A 197 14.39 -1.55 20.53
N VAL A 198 15.11 -0.42 20.43
CA VAL A 198 15.23 0.62 21.46
C VAL A 198 13.95 0.68 22.26
N ARG A 199 13.98 0.05 23.45
CA ARG A 199 12.80 -0.17 24.28
C ARG A 199 12.41 1.19 24.86
N GLY A 200 11.69 1.99 24.08
CA GLY A 200 11.27 3.32 24.50
C GLY A 200 11.10 4.36 23.41
N GLU A 201 11.59 4.16 22.18
CA GLU A 201 11.20 5.05 21.08
C GLU A 201 10.06 4.45 20.29
N ASP A 202 8.93 5.14 20.37
CA ASP A 202 7.69 4.76 19.70
C ASP A 202 7.96 4.63 18.19
N PRO A 203 7.77 3.45 17.56
CA PRO A 203 7.82 3.30 16.11
C PRO A 203 6.87 4.26 15.38
N ASN A 204 5.89 4.85 16.09
CA ASN A 204 5.05 5.92 15.59
C ASN A 204 5.77 7.28 15.39
N ARG A 205 7.06 7.44 15.73
CA ARG A 205 7.82 8.67 15.40
C ARG A 205 8.20 8.76 13.92
N CYS A 206 8.21 7.64 13.19
CA CYS A 206 8.44 7.68 11.75
C CYS A 206 7.11 7.90 11.02
N ASP A 207 6.74 9.16 10.82
CA ASP A 207 5.53 9.48 10.07
C ASP A 207 5.69 9.14 8.59
N ALA A 208 4.72 8.39 8.06
CA ALA A 208 4.55 8.24 6.61
C ALA A 208 4.39 9.64 5.97
N PRO A 209 5.04 9.92 4.82
CA PRO A 209 5.62 8.95 3.88
C PRO A 209 7.14 8.78 4.01
N SER A 210 7.74 8.97 5.18
CA SER A 210 9.20 8.95 5.32
C SER A 210 9.72 7.58 5.72
N VAL A 211 10.92 7.22 5.27
CA VAL A 211 11.69 6.09 5.78
C VAL A 211 12.70 6.63 6.77
N CYS A 212 12.75 6.07 7.96
CA CYS A 212 13.59 6.57 9.05
C CYS A 212 14.63 5.53 9.44
N PHE A 213 15.83 6.02 9.78
CA PHE A 213 16.93 5.20 10.27
C PHE A 213 17.25 5.57 11.72
N TYR A 214 17.61 4.55 12.51
CA TYR A 214 17.80 4.67 13.94
C TYR A 214 19.07 3.94 14.40
N ASP A 215 19.76 4.57 15.35
CA ASP A 215 20.77 3.95 16.20
C ASP A 215 20.42 4.18 17.68
N ARG A 216 21.08 5.14 18.36
CA ARG A 216 20.68 5.63 19.70
C ARG A 216 19.57 6.69 19.68
N GLY A 217 19.03 6.96 18.50
CA GLY A 217 18.03 7.95 18.16
C GLY A 217 17.84 7.98 16.64
N GLN A 218 16.96 8.86 16.14
CA GLN A 218 16.78 9.03 14.70
C GLN A 218 18.00 9.70 14.07
N THR A 219 18.65 9.03 13.13
CA THR A 219 19.86 9.52 12.44
C THR A 219 19.57 10.03 11.03
N GLY A 220 18.45 9.61 10.43
CA GLY A 220 18.14 9.91 9.04
C GLY A 220 16.65 9.78 8.72
N ARG A 221 16.23 10.52 7.69
CA ARG A 221 14.86 10.56 7.19
C ARG A 221 14.84 10.79 5.68
N PHE A 222 14.17 9.92 4.95
CA PHE A 222 14.09 9.95 3.50
C PHE A 222 12.63 9.92 3.05
N HIS A 223 12.18 10.96 2.36
CA HIS A 223 10.76 11.15 2.04
C HIS A 223 10.41 10.77 0.61
N ASP A 224 11.37 10.93 -0.30
CA ASP A 224 11.11 10.94 -1.72
C ASP A 224 11.38 9.58 -2.36
N VAL A 225 10.47 9.22 -3.25
CA VAL A 225 10.71 8.17 -4.23
C VAL A 225 11.84 8.62 -5.13
N THR A 226 12.86 7.79 -5.30
CA THR A 226 14.02 8.12 -6.12
C THR A 226 14.27 7.10 -7.20
N ASP A 227 14.64 7.60 -8.38
CA ASP A 227 15.04 6.75 -9.50
C ASP A 227 16.43 6.12 -9.23
N ASP A 228 17.29 6.84 -8.49
CA ASP A 228 18.63 6.43 -8.10
C ASP A 228 18.79 6.28 -6.57
N TYR A 229 19.91 5.69 -6.18
CA TYR A 229 20.31 5.58 -4.77
C TYR A 229 20.84 6.90 -4.22
N GLN A 230 20.50 7.16 -2.97
CA GLN A 230 20.91 8.30 -2.17
C GLN A 230 21.85 7.82 -1.06
N SER A 231 22.93 8.57 -0.81
CA SER A 231 23.84 8.30 0.30
C SER A 231 23.14 8.46 1.65
N LEU A 232 23.38 7.53 2.57
CA LEU A 232 22.86 7.60 3.94
C LEU A 232 23.59 8.62 4.83
N ASN A 233 24.78 9.10 4.42
CA ASN A 233 25.61 10.03 5.18
C ASN A 233 25.77 9.58 6.65
N ASP A 234 25.30 10.38 7.61
CA ASP A 234 25.38 10.09 9.05
C ASP A 234 24.57 8.85 9.48
N SER A 235 23.77 8.27 8.58
CA SER A 235 22.97 7.05 8.82
C SER A 235 23.63 5.74 8.35
N ARG A 236 24.90 5.76 7.90
CA ARG A 236 25.59 4.59 7.31
C ARG A 236 25.81 3.40 8.25
N ASP A 237 25.81 3.63 9.56
CA ASP A 237 26.03 2.59 10.58
C ASP A 237 24.81 2.39 11.49
N THR A 238 23.63 2.70 10.98
CA THR A 238 22.40 2.57 11.73
C THR A 238 22.04 1.11 11.96
N VAL A 239 21.47 0.83 13.13
CA VAL A 239 21.13 -0.55 13.54
C VAL A 239 19.71 -0.91 13.17
N ALA A 240 18.86 0.07 12.85
CA ALA A 240 17.47 -0.16 12.49
C ALA A 240 16.97 0.83 11.43
N MET A 241 16.01 0.36 10.63
CA MET A 241 15.24 1.16 9.69
C MET A 241 13.75 0.86 9.85
N VAL A 242 12.93 1.89 9.81
CA VAL A 242 11.47 1.78 9.76
C VAL A 242 11.00 2.26 8.40
N ASN A 243 10.31 1.39 7.67
CA ASN A 243 9.58 1.74 6.45
C ASN A 243 8.07 1.78 6.74
N PRO A 244 7.51 2.93 7.18
CA PRO A 244 6.09 3.07 7.44
C PRO A 244 5.27 3.31 6.16
N ARG A 245 5.92 3.35 4.98
CA ARG A 245 5.24 3.58 3.71
C ARG A 245 4.30 2.42 3.41
N LYS A 246 3.26 2.69 2.62
CA LYS A 246 2.17 1.71 2.36
C LYS A 246 2.37 0.87 1.12
N ASP A 247 3.05 1.43 0.13
CA ASP A 247 3.05 0.94 -1.25
C ASP A 247 4.39 1.06 -1.95
N ASP A 248 5.41 1.52 -1.25
CA ASP A 248 6.74 1.76 -1.81
C ASP A 248 7.75 0.90 -1.05
N VAL A 249 8.45 0.05 -1.79
CA VAL A 249 9.58 -0.72 -1.28
C VAL A 249 10.81 0.15 -1.14
N VAL A 250 11.69 -0.23 -0.22
CA VAL A 250 12.97 0.45 -0.02
C VAL A 250 14.09 -0.51 -0.38
N TRP A 251 14.94 -0.10 -1.30
CA TRP A 251 16.18 -0.77 -1.62
C TRP A 251 17.30 -0.20 -0.78
N LEU A 252 18.00 -1.07 -0.07
CA LEU A 252 19.20 -0.74 0.67
C LEU A 252 20.40 -1.26 -0.13
N ARG A 253 21.47 -0.47 -0.24
CA ARG A 253 22.73 -0.91 -0.83
C ARG A 253 23.85 -0.84 0.19
N TRP A 254 24.62 -1.90 0.28
CA TRP A 254 25.78 -2.02 1.16
C TRP A 254 27.04 -1.50 0.48
N GLU A 255 28.08 -1.24 1.27
CA GLU A 255 29.39 -0.79 0.78
C GLU A 255 30.07 -1.78 -0.19
N ASP A 256 29.75 -3.08 -0.07
CA ASP A 256 30.20 -4.12 -0.99
C ASP A 256 29.44 -4.14 -2.33
N GLY A 257 28.46 -3.27 -2.50
CA GLY A 257 27.62 -3.14 -3.69
C GLY A 257 26.40 -4.05 -3.72
N HIS A 258 26.23 -4.96 -2.75
CA HIS A 258 25.02 -5.78 -2.65
C HIS A 258 23.80 -4.89 -2.36
N SER A 259 22.65 -5.27 -2.92
CA SER A 259 21.37 -4.57 -2.69
C SER A 259 20.31 -5.53 -2.16
N GLU A 260 19.51 -5.05 -1.20
CA GLU A 260 18.38 -5.78 -0.63
C GLU A 260 17.12 -4.93 -0.67
N CYS A 261 16.00 -5.57 -0.99
CA CYS A 261 14.69 -4.92 -1.00
C CYS A 261 13.94 -5.20 0.30
N THR A 262 13.34 -4.15 0.84
CA THR A 262 12.55 -4.17 2.07
C THR A 262 11.11 -3.78 1.77
N MET A 263 10.18 -4.46 2.43
CA MET A 263 8.75 -4.33 2.22
C MET A 263 8.18 -3.09 2.93
N PRO A 264 7.03 -2.58 2.45
CA PRO A 264 6.23 -1.59 3.16
C PRO A 264 5.79 -2.09 4.56
N PHE A 265 5.53 -1.16 5.48
CA PHE A 265 5.06 -1.41 6.86
C PHE A 265 5.91 -2.35 7.70
N ALA A 266 7.23 -2.29 7.54
CA ALA A 266 8.12 -3.16 8.27
C ALA A 266 9.25 -2.38 8.94
N THR A 267 9.64 -2.88 10.10
CA THR A 267 10.86 -2.45 10.80
C THR A 267 11.92 -3.51 10.55
N TYR A 268 13.11 -3.07 10.19
CA TYR A 268 14.24 -3.92 9.85
C TYR A 268 15.39 -3.61 10.80
N ARG A 269 16.02 -4.66 11.29
CA ARG A 269 17.32 -4.56 11.94
C ARG A 269 18.41 -4.67 10.88
N LEU A 270 19.26 -3.67 10.80
CA LEU A 270 20.29 -3.59 9.78
C LEU A 270 21.60 -4.20 10.27
N ALA A 271 22.29 -4.88 9.36
CA ALA A 271 23.70 -5.19 9.54
C ALA A 271 24.54 -3.92 9.25
N PRO A 272 25.73 -3.77 9.86
CA PRO A 272 26.63 -2.67 9.54
C PRO A 272 26.97 -2.57 8.05
N GLY A 273 27.33 -1.38 7.58
CA GLY A 273 27.80 -1.16 6.21
C GLY A 273 26.70 -0.89 5.17
N VAL A 274 25.51 -0.47 5.58
CA VAL A 274 24.50 0.05 4.64
C VAL A 274 24.92 1.44 4.19
N ALA A 275 25.24 1.62 2.92
CA ALA A 275 25.80 2.86 2.40
C ALA A 275 24.75 3.80 1.81
N GLU A 276 23.73 3.23 1.18
CA GLU A 276 22.77 3.97 0.35
C GLU A 276 21.35 3.41 0.44
N ILE A 277 20.38 4.28 0.12
CA ILE A 277 18.95 3.98 0.06
C ILE A 277 18.36 4.41 -1.28
N ARG A 278 17.48 3.60 -1.85
CA ARG A 278 16.59 4.00 -2.94
C ARG A 278 15.16 3.64 -2.59
N ILE A 279 14.26 4.62 -2.63
CA ILE A 279 12.84 4.38 -2.38
C ILE A 279 12.16 4.18 -3.73
N SER A 280 11.73 2.94 -4.01
CA SER A 280 11.11 2.60 -5.30
C SER A 280 9.60 2.72 -5.23
N ARG A 281 9.04 2.96 -6.42
CA ARG A 281 7.62 3.00 -6.77
C ARG A 281 6.92 1.64 -6.76
N ASP A 282 7.70 0.58 -6.56
CA ASP A 282 7.23 -0.79 -6.58
C ASP A 282 6.58 -1.13 -5.24
N TYR A 283 5.52 -1.93 -5.29
CA TYR A 283 4.76 -2.35 -4.11
C TYR A 283 5.19 -3.71 -3.58
N ARG A 284 6.13 -4.38 -4.27
CA ARG A 284 6.67 -5.69 -3.92
C ARG A 284 8.14 -5.75 -4.30
N CYS A 285 8.92 -6.43 -3.48
CA CYS A 285 10.27 -6.82 -3.86
C CYS A 285 10.20 -7.83 -5.00
N PRO A 286 10.98 -7.64 -6.08
CA PRO A 286 11.06 -8.63 -7.14
C PRO A 286 11.64 -9.94 -6.59
N PRO A 287 11.30 -11.08 -7.18
CA PRO A 287 12.00 -12.33 -6.88
C PRO A 287 13.49 -12.19 -7.24
N ASP A 288 14.36 -12.87 -6.51
CA ASP A 288 15.77 -12.96 -6.87
C ASP A 288 15.96 -13.75 -8.18
N GLU A 289 17.18 -13.77 -8.72
CA GLU A 289 17.52 -14.50 -9.96
C GLU A 289 17.20 -16.00 -9.89
N LYS A 290 17.07 -16.57 -8.68
CA LYS A 290 16.71 -17.97 -8.44
C LYS A 290 15.21 -18.15 -8.23
N GLY A 291 14.40 -17.13 -8.47
CA GLY A 291 12.96 -17.13 -8.26
C GLY A 291 12.55 -17.14 -6.78
N LYS A 292 13.51 -17.07 -5.84
CA LYS A 292 13.25 -17.00 -4.41
C LYS A 292 13.01 -15.54 -4.05
N ARG A 293 11.95 -15.26 -3.29
CA ARG A 293 11.77 -13.93 -2.73
C ARG A 293 12.82 -13.74 -1.63
N ARG A 294 13.95 -13.11 -1.97
CA ARG A 294 14.85 -12.52 -0.99
C ARG A 294 14.19 -11.27 -0.45
N ALA A 295 13.22 -11.46 0.43
CA ALA A 295 12.94 -10.46 1.43
C ALA A 295 13.40 -11.04 2.76
N VAL A 296 14.20 -10.23 3.44
CA VAL A 296 14.35 -10.14 4.88
C VAL A 296 15.59 -10.83 5.47
N LEU A 297 16.61 -10.01 5.78
CA LEU A 297 17.26 -9.92 7.09
C LEU A 297 16.47 -10.65 8.20
N ASP A 298 16.82 -11.90 8.51
CA ASP A 298 16.25 -12.77 9.55
C ASP A 298 14.74 -12.50 9.87
N PRO A 299 13.78 -13.36 9.49
CA PRO A 299 12.36 -13.14 9.79
C PRO A 299 12.05 -12.91 11.29
N ALA A 300 12.95 -13.30 12.21
CA ALA A 300 12.85 -12.94 13.62
C ALA A 300 13.09 -11.44 13.93
N ALA A 301 13.73 -10.70 13.02
CA ALA A 301 14.04 -9.28 13.13
C ALA A 301 12.93 -8.36 12.62
N VAL A 302 11.89 -8.90 11.98
CA VAL A 302 10.70 -8.12 11.57
C VAL A 302 9.69 -8.19 12.70
N VAL A 303 9.45 -7.06 13.36
CA VAL A 303 8.22 -6.89 14.12
C VAL A 303 7.15 -6.50 13.11
N PRO A 304 6.20 -7.41 12.74
CA PRO A 304 5.19 -7.07 11.76
C PRO A 304 4.31 -5.96 12.34
N ALA A 305 4.14 -4.87 11.59
CA ALA A 305 3.05 -3.95 11.86
C ALA A 305 1.73 -4.75 11.85
N PRO A 306 0.71 -4.38 12.65
CA PRO A 306 -0.58 -5.05 12.62
C PRO A 306 -1.09 -5.07 11.18
N LEU A 307 -1.11 -6.27 10.59
CA LEU A 307 -1.52 -6.45 9.21
C LEU A 307 -2.98 -6.02 9.06
N PRO A 308 -3.37 -5.45 7.92
CA PRO A 308 -4.76 -5.14 7.67
C PRO A 308 -5.64 -6.39 7.83
N PRO A 309 -6.92 -6.23 8.22
CA PRO A 309 -7.83 -7.36 8.46
C PRO A 309 -7.86 -8.37 7.31
N CYS A 310 -7.76 -7.90 6.06
CA CYS A 310 -7.82 -8.76 4.89
C CYS A 310 -6.55 -9.60 4.63
N TYR A 311 -5.39 -9.21 5.15
CA TYR A 311 -4.15 -9.98 5.02
C TYR A 311 -4.14 -11.21 5.93
N VAL A 312 -4.83 -11.13 7.08
CA VAL A 312 -4.96 -12.26 8.01
C VAL A 312 -5.75 -13.40 7.35
N THR A 313 -6.77 -13.08 6.57
CA THR A 313 -7.57 -14.08 5.85
C THR A 313 -6.81 -14.79 4.73
N ALA A 314 -5.97 -14.07 3.97
CA ALA A 314 -5.20 -14.66 2.87
C ALA A 314 -4.12 -15.63 3.37
N SER A 315 -3.37 -15.24 4.40
CA SER A 315 -2.29 -16.06 4.98
C SER A 315 -2.82 -17.38 5.55
N ARG A 316 -3.99 -17.36 6.22
CA ARG A 316 -4.61 -18.57 6.78
C ARG A 316 -5.06 -19.57 5.70
N ARG A 317 -5.52 -19.07 4.54
CA ARG A 317 -5.97 -19.92 3.44
C ARG A 317 -4.83 -20.66 2.76
N GLN A 318 -3.69 -20.00 2.57
CA GLN A 318 -2.49 -20.65 2.03
C GLN A 318 -2.06 -21.84 2.90
N ALA A 319 -2.08 -21.68 4.23
CA ALA A 319 -1.78 -22.77 5.16
C ALA A 319 -2.76 -23.97 5.05
N THR A 320 -4.07 -23.71 4.85
CA THR A 320 -5.05 -24.81 4.70
C THR A 320 -4.94 -25.56 3.37
N VAL A 321 -4.58 -24.89 2.28
CA VAL A 321 -4.42 -25.53 0.96
C VAL A 321 -3.19 -26.45 0.94
N GLU A 322 -2.10 -26.04 1.59
CA GLU A 322 -0.90 -26.88 1.75
C GLU A 322 -1.18 -28.11 2.61
N THR A 323 -2.00 -27.98 3.66
CA THR A 323 -2.32 -29.11 4.55
C THR A 323 -3.22 -30.16 3.89
N SER A 324 -4.20 -29.74 3.08
CA SER A 324 -5.07 -30.68 2.35
C SER A 324 -4.34 -31.44 1.24
N SER A 325 -3.26 -30.90 0.68
CA SER A 325 -2.51 -31.56 -0.40
C SER A 325 -1.60 -32.69 0.10
N ALA A 326 -1.33 -32.78 1.41
CA ALA A 326 -0.44 -33.78 1.99
C ALA A 326 -1.12 -35.11 2.38
N SER A 327 -2.45 -35.23 2.32
CA SER A 327 -3.19 -36.34 2.94
C SER A 327 -3.89 -37.31 1.98
N THR A 328 -3.33 -37.52 0.78
CA THR A 328 -3.79 -38.59 -0.13
C THR A 328 -2.62 -39.49 -0.53
N VAL A 329 -2.10 -40.27 0.42
CA VAL A 329 -1.34 -41.48 0.10
C VAL A 329 -2.33 -42.63 0.09
N PRO A 330 -2.70 -43.19 -1.09
CA PRO A 330 -3.54 -44.39 -1.13
C PRO A 330 -2.73 -45.54 -0.53
N THR A 331 -3.15 -46.03 0.62
CA THR A 331 -2.58 -47.24 1.22
C THR A 331 -3.03 -48.43 0.36
N GLY A 332 -2.19 -48.81 -0.60
CA GLY A 332 -2.38 -49.97 -1.47
C GLY A 332 -2.53 -51.24 -0.64
N ARG A 333 -3.77 -51.73 -0.55
CA ARG A 333 -4.11 -53.01 0.07
C ARG A 333 -3.73 -54.13 -0.89
N SER A 334 -2.54 -54.69 -0.71
CA SER A 334 -2.15 -55.95 -1.33
C SER A 334 -3.01 -57.09 -0.77
N ARG A 335 -3.77 -57.77 -1.64
CA ARG A 335 -4.35 -59.09 -1.36
C ARG A 335 -4.06 -60.00 -2.55
N SER A 336 -3.06 -60.85 -2.36
CA SER A 336 -2.83 -62.06 -3.16
C SER A 336 -3.61 -63.23 -2.53
N ALA A 337 -4.37 -63.92 -3.37
CA ALA A 337 -4.82 -65.32 -3.32
C ALA A 337 -5.92 -65.40 -4.41
N THR A 338 -5.83 -66.21 -5.46
CA THR A 338 -5.58 -67.66 -5.50
C THR A 338 -5.19 -68.04 -6.92
#